data_AF-A0A515A355-F1
#
_entry.id   AF-A0A515A355-F1
#
_cell.length_a   1.000
_cell.length_b   1.000
_cell.length_c   1.000
_cell.angle_alpha   90.00
_cell.angle_beta   90.00
_cell.angle_gamma   90.00
#
_symmetry.space_group_name_H-M   'P 1'
#
loop_
_entity.id
_entity.type
_entity.pdbx_description
1 polymer ?
#
loop_
_entity_poly.entity_id
_entity_poly.type
_entity_poly.pdbx_seq_one_letter_code
_entity_poly.pdbx_strand_id
1 'polypeptide(L)'
;MNVLGETLRFYLTYNTGASGTKAQEMAGQFLNPNLYLLLVGCFGTFAGIAIIFTRNHSFKLWQKILIPILVLVAFGFIIDIVANSLFYVPSNHFVSWFTKLGGSVFFLGFIVLVKDDWLRLALTGCLSCGISNLLSHFYSPFAIVDFIYSPFLHEWLHLNICNIADILVDIFLILAILRFAVLMVSKARQKIVTERFY
;
A
#
# COMPACT_ATOMS: atom_id res chain seq x y z
N MET A 1 10.28 -29.43 12.67
CA MET A 1 10.69 -30.02 13.96
C MET A 1 9.98 -29.20 15.04
N ASN A 2 9.20 -29.83 15.92
CA ASN A 2 8.44 -29.23 17.06
C ASN A 2 7.88 -27.80 16.92
N VAL A 3 6.65 -27.68 16.41
CA VAL A 3 5.83 -26.44 16.41
C VAL A 3 5.06 -26.29 17.75
N LEU A 4 5.75 -26.50 18.88
CA LEU A 4 5.16 -26.49 20.23
C LEU A 4 6.06 -25.71 21.19
N GLY A 5 5.75 -24.42 21.37
CA GLY A 5 6.52 -23.48 22.21
C GLY A 5 6.46 -22.03 21.73
N GLU A 6 5.97 -21.81 20.51
CA GLU A 6 5.93 -20.51 19.83
C GLU A 6 4.64 -19.73 20.15
N THR A 7 4.63 -19.10 21.32
CA THR A 7 3.54 -18.25 21.79
C THR A 7 3.53 -16.88 21.13
N LEU A 8 2.34 -16.26 21.05
CA LEU A 8 2.19 -14.81 20.86
C LEU A 8 2.94 -14.09 21.98
N ARG A 9 3.78 -13.11 21.63
CA ARG A 9 4.56 -12.34 22.59
C ARG A 9 4.35 -10.84 22.38
N PHE A 10 4.25 -10.14 23.49
CA PHE A 10 4.24 -8.67 23.49
C PHE A 10 5.63 -8.17 23.82
N TYR A 11 6.18 -7.37 22.92
CA TYR A 11 7.42 -6.63 23.10
C TYR A 11 7.10 -5.13 23.14
N LEU A 12 8.08 -4.28 23.46
CA LEU A 12 7.96 -2.85 23.22
C LEU A 12 9.18 -2.43 22.41
N THR A 13 8.98 -2.18 21.11
CA THR A 13 10.03 -1.74 20.21
C THR A 13 9.65 -0.44 19.53
N TYR A 14 10.62 0.47 19.49
CA TYR A 14 10.50 1.74 18.80
C TYR A 14 11.15 1.59 17.44
N ASN A 15 10.33 1.55 16.39
CA ASN A 15 10.83 1.43 15.03
C ASN A 15 11.37 2.79 14.57
N THR A 16 12.66 2.99 14.82
CA THR A 16 13.44 4.17 14.37
C THR A 16 13.79 4.08 12.89
N GLY A 17 13.71 2.88 12.31
CA GLY A 17 13.61 2.68 10.87
C GLY A 17 12.28 3.25 10.40
N ALA A 18 12.31 4.45 9.83
CA ALA A 18 11.10 5.25 9.68
C ALA A 18 9.98 4.57 8.87
N SER A 19 10.31 3.72 7.88
CA SER A 19 9.39 2.92 7.06
C SER A 19 9.00 1.62 7.79
N GLY A 20 7.76 1.12 7.62
CA GLY A 20 7.34 -0.13 8.27
C GLY A 20 8.19 -1.33 7.83
N THR A 21 8.38 -2.31 8.72
CA THR A 21 9.32 -3.44 8.60
C THR A 21 9.24 -4.15 7.25
N LYS A 22 8.03 -4.52 6.81
CA LYS A 22 7.72 -5.15 5.51
C LYS A 22 8.22 -4.34 4.30
N ALA A 23 8.14 -3.01 4.37
CA ALA A 23 8.62 -2.13 3.31
C ALA A 23 10.16 -2.02 3.29
N GLN A 24 10.81 -2.08 4.46
CA GLN A 24 12.27 -2.14 4.55
C GLN A 24 12.81 -3.48 4.02
N GLU A 25 12.17 -4.59 4.35
CA GLU A 25 12.57 -5.93 3.87
C GLU A 25 12.42 -6.06 2.34
N MET A 26 11.33 -5.55 1.76
CA MET A 26 11.18 -5.46 0.30
C MET A 26 12.24 -4.55 -0.34
N ALA A 27 12.53 -3.39 0.27
CA ALA A 27 13.50 -2.44 -0.25
C ALA A 27 14.96 -2.90 -0.08
N GLY A 28 15.25 -3.74 0.92
CA GLY A 28 16.58 -4.27 1.23
C GLY A 28 17.15 -5.21 0.17
N GLN A 29 16.34 -5.64 -0.80
CA GLN A 29 16.78 -6.39 -1.98
C GLN A 29 17.42 -5.51 -3.07
N PHE A 30 17.27 -4.19 -2.98
CA PHE A 30 17.78 -3.23 -3.96
C PHE A 30 19.07 -2.56 -3.49
N LEU A 31 19.94 -2.19 -4.43
CA LEU A 31 21.21 -1.50 -4.16
C LEU A 31 21.07 -0.21 -3.35
N ASN A 32 19.91 0.47 -3.46
CA ASN A 32 19.60 1.69 -2.72
C ASN A 32 18.15 1.62 -2.18
N PRO A 33 17.94 1.02 -0.99
CA PRO A 33 16.60 0.80 -0.42
C PRO A 33 15.79 2.10 -0.24
N ASN A 34 16.47 3.17 0.17
CA ASN A 34 15.85 4.48 0.39
C ASN A 34 15.37 5.12 -0.92
N LEU A 35 16.17 5.01 -1.98
CA LEU A 35 15.78 5.50 -3.29
C LEU A 35 14.60 4.69 -3.85
N TYR A 36 14.61 3.36 -3.70
CA TYR A 36 13.48 2.50 -4.08
C TYR A 36 12.18 2.91 -3.36
N LEU A 37 12.21 3.08 -2.04
CA LEU A 37 11.04 3.51 -1.26
C LEU A 37 10.53 4.90 -1.68
N LEU A 38 11.44 5.87 -1.87
CA LEU A 38 11.08 7.21 -2.34
C LEU A 38 10.37 7.15 -3.69
N LEU A 39 10.87 6.31 -4.59
CA LEU A 39 10.34 6.09 -5.93
C LEU A 39 8.95 5.41 -5.91
N VAL A 40 8.71 4.47 -4.99
CA VAL A 40 7.36 3.93 -4.70
C VAL A 40 6.43 5.02 -4.15
N GLY A 41 6.94 5.93 -3.31
CA GLY A 41 6.19 7.11 -2.84
C GLY A 41 5.78 8.06 -3.98
N CYS A 42 6.70 8.35 -4.92
CA CYS A 42 6.42 9.13 -6.12
C CYS A 42 5.32 8.47 -6.95
N PHE A 43 5.49 7.18 -7.24
CA PHE A 43 4.53 6.35 -7.99
C PHE A 43 3.12 6.41 -7.38
N GLY A 44 2.98 6.20 -6.07
CA GLY A 44 1.69 6.29 -5.38
C GLY A 44 1.06 7.69 -5.50
N THR A 45 1.87 8.73 -5.32
CA THR A 45 1.45 10.13 -5.45
C THR A 45 0.93 10.44 -6.85
N PHE A 46 1.72 10.17 -7.90
CA PHE A 46 1.36 10.50 -9.28
C PHE A 46 0.18 9.65 -9.80
N ALA A 47 0.11 8.37 -9.44
CA ALA A 47 -1.02 7.52 -9.78
C ALA A 47 -2.32 7.97 -9.07
N GLY A 48 -2.26 8.33 -7.79
CA GLY A 48 -3.40 8.89 -7.06
C GLY A 48 -3.89 10.22 -7.65
N ILE A 49 -2.97 11.13 -7.98
CA ILE A 49 -3.28 12.39 -8.69
C ILE A 49 -3.92 12.11 -10.05
N ALA A 50 -3.36 11.20 -10.86
CA ALA A 50 -3.91 10.84 -12.17
C ALA A 50 -5.33 10.25 -12.05
N ILE A 51 -5.59 9.43 -11.02
CA ILE A 51 -6.92 8.90 -10.71
C ILE A 51 -7.91 10.03 -10.36
N ILE A 52 -7.55 10.95 -9.46
CA ILE A 52 -8.41 12.07 -9.05
C ILE A 52 -8.68 13.00 -10.23
N PHE A 53 -7.63 13.35 -10.99
CA PHE A 53 -7.70 14.19 -12.18
C PHE A 53 -8.63 13.59 -13.25
N THR A 54 -8.45 12.30 -13.55
CA THR A 54 -9.28 11.61 -14.55
C THR A 54 -10.71 11.37 -14.07
N ARG A 55 -10.98 11.24 -12.75
CA ARG A 55 -12.36 11.26 -12.22
C ARG A 55 -13.07 12.55 -12.61
N ASN A 56 -12.46 13.69 -12.32
CA ASN A 56 -13.12 15.01 -12.35
C ASN A 56 -13.32 15.59 -13.76
N HIS A 57 -12.67 15.03 -14.78
CA HIS A 57 -12.80 15.45 -16.17
C HIS A 57 -13.66 14.49 -17.01
N SER A 58 -14.10 14.95 -18.18
CA SER A 58 -14.96 14.26 -19.15
C SER A 58 -14.28 13.11 -19.94
N PHE A 59 -13.27 12.47 -19.36
CA PHE A 59 -12.61 11.30 -19.94
C PHE A 59 -13.55 10.10 -20.07
N LYS A 60 -13.40 9.32 -21.14
CA LYS A 60 -14.07 8.03 -21.34
C LYS A 60 -13.56 7.02 -20.29
N LEU A 61 -14.38 6.03 -19.93
CA LEU A 61 -14.03 5.03 -18.89
C LEU A 61 -12.67 4.35 -19.16
N TRP A 62 -12.37 4.00 -20.41
CA TRP A 62 -11.08 3.40 -20.77
C TRP A 62 -9.89 4.35 -20.54
N GLN A 63 -10.06 5.67 -20.70
CA GLN A 63 -9.02 6.66 -20.43
C GLN A 63 -8.78 6.80 -18.92
N LYS A 64 -9.84 6.75 -18.10
CA LYS A 64 -9.73 6.77 -16.62
C LYS A 64 -9.01 5.54 -16.05
N ILE A 65 -8.88 4.47 -16.84
CA ILE A 65 -8.11 3.25 -16.51
C ILE A 65 -6.71 3.31 -17.13
N LEU A 66 -6.62 3.62 -18.43
CA LEU A 66 -5.37 3.60 -19.18
C LEU A 66 -4.40 4.71 -18.76
N ILE A 67 -4.87 5.91 -18.44
CA ILE A 67 -3.99 7.02 -18.03
C ILE A 67 -3.25 6.67 -16.73
N PRO A 68 -3.91 6.20 -15.64
CA PRO A 68 -3.21 5.64 -14.50
C PRO A 68 -2.23 4.53 -14.88
N ILE A 69 -2.62 3.54 -15.70
CA ILE A 69 -1.72 2.44 -16.11
C ILE A 69 -0.47 2.95 -16.84
N LEU A 70 -0.62 3.91 -17.76
CA LEU A 70 0.51 4.51 -18.47
C LEU A 70 1.42 5.32 -17.53
N VAL A 71 0.84 6.02 -16.54
CA VAL A 71 1.63 6.68 -15.48
C VAL A 71 2.38 5.65 -14.63
N LEU A 72 1.74 4.53 -14.23
CA LEU A 72 2.39 3.45 -13.47
C LEU A 72 3.56 2.85 -14.25
N VAL A 73 3.39 2.56 -15.54
CA VAL A 73 4.45 1.99 -16.41
C VAL A 73 5.55 3.00 -16.69
N ALA A 74 5.23 4.24 -17.05
CA ALA A 74 6.22 5.28 -17.32
C ALA A 74 7.06 5.60 -16.08
N PHE A 75 6.44 5.68 -14.90
CA PHE A 75 7.19 5.76 -13.65
C PHE A 75 8.03 4.51 -13.43
N GLY A 76 7.53 3.29 -13.65
CA GLY A 76 8.35 2.06 -13.54
C GLY A 76 9.69 2.12 -14.30
N PHE A 77 9.68 2.61 -15.54
CA PHE A 77 10.93 2.82 -16.30
C PHE A 77 11.80 3.96 -15.74
N ILE A 78 11.21 5.08 -15.33
CA ILE A 78 11.97 6.18 -14.69
C ILE A 78 12.60 5.71 -13.37
N ILE A 79 11.90 4.89 -12.59
CA ILE A 79 12.35 4.31 -11.34
C ILE A 79 13.60 3.48 -11.56
N ASP A 80 13.58 2.57 -12.54
CA ASP A 80 14.75 1.73 -12.88
C ASP A 80 15.94 2.56 -13.36
N ILE A 81 15.73 3.51 -14.27
CA ILE A 81 16.81 4.39 -14.78
C ILE A 81 17.42 5.22 -13.64
N VAL A 82 16.59 5.84 -12.80
CA VAL A 82 17.02 6.73 -11.71
C VAL A 82 17.69 5.95 -10.58
N ALA A 83 17.16 4.78 -10.21
CA ALA A 83 17.74 3.90 -9.19
C ALA A 83 19.16 3.44 -9.55
N ASN A 84 19.42 3.17 -10.84
CA ASN A 84 20.73 2.77 -11.34
C ASN A 84 21.69 3.94 -11.61
N SER A 85 21.21 5.19 -11.65
CA SER A 85 22.00 6.37 -12.06
C SER A 85 22.35 7.36 -10.94
N LEU A 86 21.64 7.34 -9.81
CA LEU A 86 21.84 8.31 -8.71
C LEU A 86 22.48 7.70 -7.47
N PHE A 87 23.63 8.24 -7.08
CA PHE A 87 24.30 7.95 -5.80
C PHE A 87 23.72 8.73 -4.61
N TYR A 88 22.69 9.56 -4.81
CA TYR A 88 22.06 10.31 -3.72
C TYR A 88 21.16 9.39 -2.87
N VAL A 89 21.47 9.29 -1.58
CA VAL A 89 20.68 8.56 -0.59
C VAL A 89 19.92 9.59 0.26
N PRO A 90 18.60 9.77 0.09
CA PRO A 90 17.82 10.64 0.96
C PRO A 90 17.70 10.03 2.36
N SER A 91 17.45 10.86 3.37
CA SER A 91 17.35 10.40 4.76
C SER A 91 16.15 9.46 4.99
N ASN A 92 16.33 8.42 5.81
CA ASN A 92 15.30 7.41 6.11
C ASN A 92 13.97 8.07 6.52
N HIS A 93 14.03 9.12 7.34
CA HIS A 93 12.87 9.87 7.83
C HIS A 93 12.09 10.52 6.69
N PHE A 94 12.76 11.27 5.80
CA PHE A 94 12.13 11.91 4.64
C PHE A 94 11.51 10.86 3.71
N VAL A 95 12.26 9.81 3.39
CA VAL A 95 11.80 8.71 2.52
C VAL A 95 10.52 8.09 3.06
N SER A 96 10.47 7.73 4.35
CA SER A 96 9.28 7.11 4.93
C SER A 96 8.07 8.04 4.93
N TRP A 97 8.25 9.29 5.37
CA TRP A 97 7.17 10.28 5.40
C TRP A 97 6.57 10.47 4.01
N PHE A 98 7.43 10.62 3.00
CA PHE A 98 7.02 10.75 1.60
C PHE A 98 6.35 9.48 1.05
N THR A 99 6.87 8.29 1.36
CA THR A 99 6.27 7.01 0.93
C THR A 99 4.88 6.80 1.52
N LYS A 100 4.71 7.09 2.82
CA LYS A 100 3.42 7.01 3.52
C LYS A 100 2.41 8.03 2.98
N LEU A 101 2.84 9.26 2.68
CA LEU A 101 1.99 10.25 2.00
C LEU A 101 1.59 9.80 0.59
N GLY A 102 2.52 9.29 -0.21
CA GLY A 102 2.24 8.79 -1.56
C GLY A 102 1.26 7.63 -1.58
N GLY A 103 1.41 6.67 -0.65
CA GLY A 103 0.44 5.61 -0.42
C GLY A 103 -0.93 6.14 0.01
N SER A 104 -0.97 7.17 0.86
CA SER A 104 -2.22 7.80 1.30
C SER A 104 -2.97 8.48 0.13
N VAL A 105 -2.26 9.22 -0.71
CA VAL A 105 -2.81 9.86 -1.93
C VAL A 105 -3.31 8.81 -2.93
N PHE A 106 -2.59 7.69 -3.07
CA PHE A 106 -3.00 6.55 -3.90
C PHE A 106 -4.33 5.94 -3.43
N PHE A 107 -4.41 5.54 -2.15
CA PHE A 107 -5.64 4.96 -1.59
C PHE A 107 -6.81 5.94 -1.63
N LEU A 108 -6.59 7.23 -1.35
CA LEU A 108 -7.62 8.27 -1.46
C LEU A 108 -8.18 8.35 -2.89
N GLY A 109 -7.32 8.28 -3.92
CA GLY A 109 -7.76 8.20 -5.31
C GLY A 109 -8.68 7.01 -5.60
N PHE A 110 -8.33 5.82 -5.12
CA PHE A 110 -9.17 4.62 -5.28
C PHE A 110 -10.50 4.70 -4.53
N ILE A 111 -10.50 5.15 -3.26
CA ILE A 111 -11.71 5.40 -2.47
C ILE A 111 -12.68 6.33 -3.22
N VAL A 112 -12.13 7.36 -3.86
CA VAL A 112 -12.85 8.37 -4.64
C VAL A 112 -13.42 7.82 -5.96
N LEU A 113 -12.87 6.74 -6.54
CA LEU A 113 -13.45 6.05 -7.71
C LEU A 113 -14.49 4.97 -7.35
N VAL A 114 -14.32 4.30 -6.22
CA VAL A 114 -15.12 3.12 -5.86
C VAL A 114 -16.54 3.51 -5.46
N LYS A 115 -17.53 2.95 -6.18
CA LYS A 115 -18.96 3.10 -5.87
C LYS A 115 -19.48 2.13 -4.81
N ASP A 116 -18.88 0.95 -4.69
CA ASP A 116 -19.31 -0.10 -3.75
C ASP A 116 -18.89 0.24 -2.32
N ASP A 117 -19.84 0.33 -1.40
CA ASP A 117 -19.57 0.82 -0.04
C ASP A 117 -18.71 -0.14 0.78
N TRP A 118 -18.82 -1.46 0.56
CA TRP A 118 -17.96 -2.45 1.22
C TRP A 118 -16.50 -2.36 0.76
N LEU A 119 -16.28 -2.22 -0.55
CA LEU A 119 -14.93 -1.97 -1.08
C LEU A 119 -14.39 -0.61 -0.63
N ARG A 120 -15.24 0.42 -0.54
CA ARG A 120 -14.85 1.74 -0.02
C ARG A 120 -14.48 1.67 1.46
N LEU A 121 -15.22 0.92 2.26
CA LEU A 121 -14.95 0.70 3.69
C LEU A 121 -13.60 -0.01 3.87
N ALA A 122 -13.34 -1.08 3.12
CA ALA A 122 -12.06 -1.79 3.16
C ALA A 122 -10.88 -0.87 2.79
N LEU A 123 -10.98 -0.13 1.67
CA LEU A 123 -9.93 0.83 1.27
C LEU A 123 -9.75 1.97 2.28
N THR A 124 -10.83 2.44 2.91
CA THR A 124 -10.77 3.43 4.01
C THR A 124 -10.08 2.86 5.25
N GLY A 125 -10.29 1.57 5.54
CA GLY A 125 -9.53 0.84 6.56
C GLY A 125 -8.04 0.83 6.29
N CYS A 126 -7.62 0.44 5.07
CA CYS A 126 -6.21 0.51 4.65
C CYS A 126 -5.61 1.91 4.82
N LEU A 127 -6.34 2.94 4.36
CA LEU A 127 -5.91 4.33 4.48
C LEU A 127 -5.79 4.76 5.95
N SER A 128 -6.72 4.35 6.81
CA SER A 128 -6.71 4.69 8.24
C SER A 128 -5.50 4.06 8.96
N CYS A 129 -5.16 2.81 8.64
CA CYS A 129 -3.95 2.16 9.14
C CYS A 129 -2.67 2.87 8.66
N GLY A 130 -2.61 3.23 7.38
CA GLY A 130 -1.50 4.01 6.82
C GLY A 130 -1.34 5.39 7.45
N ILE A 131 -2.45 6.10 7.70
CA ILE A 131 -2.46 7.39 8.41
C ILE A 131 -2.04 7.22 9.86
N SER A 132 -2.48 6.17 10.57
CA SER A 132 -2.04 5.88 11.95
C SER A 132 -0.51 5.75 12.02
N ASN A 133 0.08 4.97 11.13
CA ASN A 133 1.54 4.80 11.06
C ASN A 133 2.29 5.99 10.44
N LEU A 134 1.59 6.95 9.84
CA LEU A 134 2.13 8.26 9.43
C LEU A 134 2.07 9.27 10.59
N LEU A 135 1.04 9.22 11.43
CA LEU A 135 0.88 10.11 12.58
C LEU A 135 2.01 9.96 13.60
N SER A 136 2.64 8.77 13.71
CA SER A 136 3.84 8.56 14.51
C SER A 136 5.03 9.47 14.12
N HIS A 137 5.06 10.00 12.90
CA HIS A 137 6.07 10.96 12.42
C HIS A 137 5.74 12.42 12.75
N PHE A 138 4.64 12.69 13.46
CA PHE A 138 4.25 14.04 13.89
C PHE A 138 4.25 14.23 15.41
N TYR A 139 4.48 13.17 16.20
CA TYR A 139 4.59 13.22 17.66
C TYR A 139 5.98 12.80 18.12
N SER A 140 6.52 13.49 19.14
CA SER A 140 7.82 13.18 19.74
C SER A 140 7.66 12.19 20.91
N PRO A 141 8.50 11.14 21.03
CA PRO A 141 9.57 10.76 20.10
C PRO A 141 9.02 10.11 18.82
N PHE A 142 9.60 10.48 17.67
CA PHE A 142 9.19 9.98 16.35
C PHE A 142 9.52 8.49 16.18
N ALA A 143 8.57 7.62 16.52
CA ALA A 143 8.72 6.17 16.39
C ALA A 143 7.36 5.51 16.17
N ILE A 144 7.30 4.55 15.23
CA ILE A 144 6.20 3.58 15.25
C ILE A 144 6.43 2.68 16.47
N VAL A 145 5.39 2.48 17.27
CA VAL A 145 5.43 1.59 18.43
C VAL A 145 4.98 0.21 17.97
N ASP A 146 5.95 -0.68 17.75
CA ASP A 146 5.72 -2.07 17.35
C ASP A 146 5.80 -2.96 18.60
N PHE A 147 4.75 -3.75 18.83
CA PHE A 147 4.55 -4.44 20.12
C PHE A 147 4.01 -5.87 20.04
N ILE A 148 3.69 -6.37 18.85
CA ILE A 148 3.16 -7.73 18.64
C ILE A 148 4.21 -8.54 17.88
N TYR A 149 4.69 -9.62 18.49
CA TYR A 149 5.43 -10.68 17.82
C TYR A 149 4.57 -11.94 17.77
N SER A 150 4.38 -12.48 16.58
CA SER A 150 3.71 -13.76 16.37
C SER A 150 4.51 -14.56 15.35
N PRO A 151 5.00 -15.77 15.69
CA PRO A 151 5.72 -16.63 14.76
C PRO A 151 4.92 -16.92 13.48
N PHE A 152 3.59 -17.05 13.59
CA PHE A 152 2.70 -17.15 12.43
C PHE A 152 2.79 -15.92 11.49
N LEU A 153 2.77 -14.69 12.04
CA LEU A 153 2.91 -13.47 11.23
C LEU A 153 4.33 -13.33 10.65
N HIS A 154 5.34 -13.81 11.36
CA HIS A 154 6.73 -13.83 10.89
C HIS A 154 6.93 -14.81 9.73
N GLU A 155 6.42 -16.04 9.83
CA GLU A 155 6.50 -17.05 8.77
C GLU A 155 5.68 -16.67 7.53
N TRP A 156 4.43 -16.20 7.71
CA TRP A 156 3.48 -16.03 6.60
C TRP A 156 3.48 -14.65 5.96
N LEU A 157 3.81 -13.60 6.70
CA LEU A 157 3.76 -12.21 6.24
C LEU A 157 5.11 -11.47 6.33
N HIS A 158 6.16 -12.16 6.81
CA HIS A 158 7.47 -11.59 7.12
C HIS A 158 7.38 -10.40 8.09
N LEU A 159 6.43 -10.46 9.02
CA LEU A 159 6.30 -9.46 10.09
C LEU A 159 7.08 -9.93 11.32
N ASN A 160 8.24 -9.31 11.58
CA ASN A 160 9.00 -9.51 12.81
C ASN A 160 8.20 -9.03 14.05
N ILE A 161 8.39 -7.78 14.45
CA ILE A 161 7.56 -7.12 15.47
C ILE A 161 6.72 -6.09 14.72
N CYS A 162 5.44 -6.05 15.02
CA CYS A 162 4.45 -5.24 14.30
C CYS A 162 3.48 -4.58 15.28
N ASN A 163 2.65 -3.68 14.77
CA ASN A 163 1.56 -3.05 15.50
C ASN A 163 0.18 -3.49 14.93
N ILE A 164 -0.90 -3.08 15.59
CA ILE A 164 -2.27 -3.40 15.16
C ILE A 164 -2.58 -2.85 13.75
N ALA A 165 -2.03 -1.70 13.35
CA ALA A 165 -2.27 -1.13 12.03
C ALA A 165 -1.60 -1.96 10.91
N ASP A 166 -0.45 -2.60 11.16
CA ASP A 166 0.19 -3.49 10.18
C ASP A 166 -0.64 -4.77 9.92
N ILE A 167 -1.23 -5.33 10.98
CA ILE A 167 -2.12 -6.50 10.87
C ILE A 167 -3.43 -6.09 10.17
N LEU A 168 -4.02 -4.94 10.57
CA LEU A 168 -5.28 -4.46 10.01
C LEU A 168 -5.15 -4.03 8.54
N VAL A 169 -4.02 -3.44 8.10
CA VAL A 169 -3.86 -3.05 6.68
C VAL A 169 -3.85 -4.28 5.77
N ASP A 170 -3.19 -5.38 6.16
CA ASP A 170 -3.22 -6.63 5.40
C ASP A 170 -4.64 -7.25 5.40
N ILE A 171 -5.36 -7.24 6.54
CA ILE A 171 -6.76 -7.70 6.61
C ILE A 171 -7.67 -6.87 5.69
N PHE A 172 -7.60 -5.54 5.76
CA PHE A 172 -8.41 -4.65 4.92
C PHE A 172 -8.05 -4.78 3.43
N LEU A 173 -6.77 -5.00 3.10
CA LEU A 173 -6.32 -5.24 1.74
C LEU A 173 -6.89 -6.56 1.18
N ILE A 174 -6.86 -7.64 1.97
CA ILE A 174 -7.48 -8.92 1.63
C ILE A 174 -8.99 -8.75 1.40
N LEU A 175 -9.69 -8.04 2.29
CA LEU A 175 -11.12 -7.74 2.15
C LEU A 175 -11.42 -6.94 0.87
N ALA A 176 -10.58 -5.96 0.54
CA ALA A 176 -10.71 -5.17 -0.69
C ALA A 176 -10.52 -6.05 -1.95
N ILE A 177 -9.50 -6.92 -1.96
CA ILE A 177 -9.23 -7.85 -3.07
C ILE A 177 -10.39 -8.83 -3.25
N LEU A 178 -10.85 -9.46 -2.16
CA LEU A 178 -11.97 -10.40 -2.19
C LEU A 178 -13.26 -9.73 -2.66
N ARG A 179 -13.56 -8.52 -2.16
CA ARG A 179 -14.76 -7.77 -2.59
C ARG A 179 -14.67 -7.38 -4.06
N PHE A 180 -13.52 -6.94 -4.54
CA PHE A 180 -13.29 -6.63 -5.95
C PHE A 180 -13.48 -7.86 -6.84
N ALA A 181 -12.94 -9.01 -6.47
CA ALA A 181 -13.13 -10.27 -7.19
C ALA A 181 -14.61 -10.67 -7.28
N VAL A 182 -15.37 -10.60 -6.18
CA VAL A 182 -16.81 -10.86 -6.17
C VAL A 182 -17.58 -9.92 -7.11
N LEU A 183 -17.23 -8.62 -7.13
CA LEU A 183 -17.85 -7.65 -8.04
C LEU A 183 -17.55 -7.95 -9.52
N MET A 184 -16.34 -8.42 -9.83
CA MET A 184 -15.96 -8.81 -11.20
C MET A 184 -16.69 -10.08 -11.66
N VAL A 185 -16.75 -11.12 -10.82
CA VAL A 185 -17.50 -12.35 -11.11
C VAL A 185 -19.00 -12.08 -11.29
N SER A 186 -19.59 -11.22 -10.44
CA SER A 186 -21.00 -10.83 -10.53
C SER A 186 -21.31 -10.14 -11.87
N LYS A 187 -20.48 -9.18 -12.29
CA LYS A 187 -20.62 -8.50 -13.59
C LYS A 187 -20.44 -9.45 -14.78
N ALA A 188 -19.44 -10.34 -14.73
CA ALA A 188 -19.22 -11.32 -15.78
C ALA A 188 -20.43 -12.25 -15.94
N ARG A 189 -21.00 -12.73 -14.83
CA ARG A 189 -22.22 -13.55 -14.83
C ARG A 189 -23.43 -12.80 -15.38
N GLN A 190 -23.63 -11.54 -14.99
CA GLN A 190 -24.72 -10.70 -15.53
C GLN A 190 -24.60 -10.56 -17.05
N LYS A 191 -23.41 -10.23 -17.55
CA LYS A 191 -23.15 -10.11 -18.99
C LYS A 191 -23.50 -11.39 -19.76
N ILE A 192 -23.04 -12.55 -19.29
CA ILE A 192 -23.33 -13.86 -19.91
C ILE A 192 -24.84 -14.17 -19.92
N VAL A 193 -25.57 -13.75 -18.88
CA VAL A 193 -27.04 -13.91 -18.85
C VAL A 193 -27.68 -13.00 -19.89
N THR A 194 -27.32 -11.73 -19.96
CA THR A 194 -27.90 -10.79 -20.94
C THR A 194 -27.61 -11.24 -22.39
N GLU A 195 -26.38 -11.67 -22.70
CA GLU A 195 -25.98 -12.17 -24.03
C GLU A 195 -26.58 -13.54 -24.41
N ARG A 196 -27.36 -14.18 -23.53
CA ARG A 196 -28.12 -15.41 -23.83
C ARG A 196 -29.61 -15.19 -24.08
N PHE A 197 -30.12 -13.99 -23.81
CA PHE A 197 -31.54 -13.65 -23.90
C PHE A 197 -31.83 -12.49 -24.88
N TYR A 198 -30.83 -12.05 -25.63
CA TYR A 198 -30.89 -11.08 -26.74
C TYR A 198 -30.02 -11.56 -27.90
#